data_AF-A0A0C4WJX0-F1
#
_entry.id   AF-A0A0C4WJX0-F1
#
_cell.length_a   1.000
_cell.length_b   1.000
_cell.length_c   1.000
_cell.angle_alpha   90.00
_cell.angle_beta   90.00
_cell.angle_gamma   90.00
#
_symmetry.space_group_name_H-M   'P 1'
#
loop_
_entity.id
_entity.type
_entity.pdbx_description
1 polymer ?
#
loop_
_entity_poly.entity_id
_entity_poly.type
_entity_poly.pdbx_seq_one_letter_code
_entity_poly.pdbx_strand_id
1 'polypeptide(L)'
;MMDHASLEALRSHHPAWRLLASPQAPLVASFLHRVFIAPNVRVMAAADLAEALEDELYALRERLGEETFSRKPAIDFLNDWASPEKGWLRKFYRQGSDEPQFDLTPATEKAIAWLGQLSERSFVGTESRLLTLFGLLKQMSEGSEADPAKRLAELQKRRDELDAQIARVQAGEVVLLDDTALKDRFQQFLQLARELLTDFREVEHNFRRLDRRVRERIALWEGSKGALLEEIMGERDAIADSDQGRSFRAFWDFLMSSRRQEELTALLDQVLTLAPVAELKPEARLRRVHYDWLEAGEHTQRTVAQLSQQLRRFLDDQAWLENRRIMEILRGIEAGTLAVRDSPPAGEFMDIAEPAADIELPMERPLHTPALKPVIADIALQAGAEDIDAAALYAQVVVDKARLAGHIRKALQERAQVTLRELTEAQPLQQGLAELVTYLQLGSETFRTVVDEGTSERIAWEAPASDGVPVRKTAHLPRIIFVR
;
A
#
# COMPACT_ATOMS: atom_id res chain seq x y z
N MET A 1 33.01 -4.29 3.28
CA MET A 1 32.59 -3.73 1.97
C MET A 1 32.42 -4.94 1.04
N MET A 2 31.20 -5.19 0.55
CA MET A 2 30.87 -6.38 -0.25
C MET A 2 31.33 -6.17 -1.71
N ASP A 3 32.57 -6.52 -2.03
CA ASP A 3 33.06 -6.50 -3.42
C ASP A 3 32.87 -7.86 -4.11
N HIS A 4 32.99 -7.88 -5.45
CA HIS A 4 32.74 -9.08 -6.25
C HIS A 4 33.63 -10.26 -5.83
N ALA A 5 34.92 -10.01 -5.60
CA ALA A 5 35.87 -11.04 -5.20
C ALA A 5 35.53 -11.67 -3.84
N SER A 6 35.11 -10.85 -2.87
CA SER A 6 34.68 -11.33 -1.55
C SER A 6 33.41 -12.19 -1.66
N LEU A 7 32.46 -11.80 -2.51
CA LEU A 7 31.23 -12.57 -2.74
C LEU A 7 31.50 -13.89 -3.47
N GLU A 8 32.44 -13.92 -4.41
CA GLU A 8 32.85 -15.14 -5.11
C GLU A 8 33.55 -16.14 -4.18
N ALA A 9 34.39 -15.64 -3.27
CA ALA A 9 34.99 -16.45 -2.22
C ALA A 9 33.92 -17.01 -1.26
N LEU A 10 32.95 -16.20 -0.84
CA LEU A 10 31.83 -16.65 0.01
C LEU A 10 30.98 -17.69 -0.70
N ARG A 11 30.66 -17.51 -1.98
CA ARG A 11 29.92 -18.51 -2.78
C ARG A 11 30.66 -19.85 -2.85
N SER A 12 31.98 -19.81 -2.98
CA SER A 12 32.81 -21.00 -3.14
C SER A 12 33.09 -21.75 -1.83
N HIS A 13 33.18 -21.04 -0.71
CA HIS A 13 33.64 -21.61 0.56
C HIS A 13 32.62 -21.60 1.69
N HIS A 14 31.63 -20.70 1.69
CA HIS A 14 30.68 -20.59 2.79
C HIS A 14 29.62 -21.71 2.73
N PRO A 15 29.50 -22.60 3.74
CA PRO A 15 28.59 -23.76 3.71
C PRO A 15 27.13 -23.39 3.44
N ALA A 16 26.66 -22.27 4.00
CA ALA A 16 25.31 -21.76 3.78
C ALA A 16 25.04 -21.43 2.30
N TRP A 17 25.97 -20.76 1.61
CA TRP A 17 25.77 -20.37 0.22
C TRP A 17 25.90 -21.60 -0.70
N ARG A 18 26.83 -22.50 -0.38
CA ARG A 18 26.95 -23.79 -1.09
C ARG A 18 25.69 -24.66 -0.95
N LEU A 19 25.04 -24.65 0.22
CA LEU A 19 23.76 -25.30 0.41
C LEU A 19 22.71 -24.70 -0.53
N LEU A 20 22.55 -23.37 -0.50
CA LEU A 20 21.56 -22.66 -1.32
C LEU A 20 21.81 -22.79 -2.83
N ALA A 21 23.06 -22.95 -3.25
CA ALA A 21 23.44 -23.18 -4.65
C ALA A 21 23.33 -24.66 -5.07
N SER A 22 23.11 -25.58 -4.13
CA SER A 22 23.02 -27.01 -4.42
C SER A 22 21.68 -27.35 -5.10
N PRO A 23 21.66 -28.23 -6.11
CA PRO A 23 20.39 -28.73 -6.65
C PRO A 23 19.58 -29.53 -5.62
N GLN A 24 20.23 -30.02 -4.54
CA GLN A 24 19.57 -30.74 -3.45
C GLN A 24 19.06 -29.79 -2.34
N ALA A 25 19.19 -28.46 -2.50
CA ALA A 25 18.81 -27.49 -1.48
C ALA A 25 17.37 -27.69 -0.95
N PRO A 26 16.34 -27.93 -1.79
CA PRO A 26 14.97 -28.12 -1.30
C PRO A 26 14.85 -29.34 -0.38
N LEU A 27 15.41 -30.49 -0.77
CA LEU A 27 15.42 -31.72 0.04
C LEU A 27 16.14 -31.50 1.38
N VAL A 28 17.36 -30.97 1.32
CA VAL A 28 18.19 -30.80 2.52
C VAL A 28 17.54 -29.80 3.47
N ALA A 29 17.06 -28.67 2.96
CA ALA A 29 16.44 -27.63 3.78
C ALA A 29 15.12 -28.10 4.39
N SER A 30 14.23 -28.74 3.61
CA SER A 30 12.93 -29.21 4.11
C SER A 30 13.10 -30.29 5.18
N PHE A 31 14.00 -31.25 4.93
CA PHE A 31 14.28 -32.33 5.86
C PHE A 31 14.93 -31.80 7.16
N LEU A 32 16.02 -31.04 7.06
CA LEU A 32 16.70 -30.53 8.26
C LEU A 32 15.84 -29.54 9.05
N HIS A 33 14.99 -28.75 8.38
CA HIS A 33 13.99 -27.92 9.07
C HIS A 33 13.01 -28.79 9.86
N ARG A 34 12.46 -29.84 9.26
CA ARG A 34 11.48 -30.74 9.89
C ARG A 34 12.06 -31.49 11.08
N VAL A 35 13.31 -31.93 11.02
CA VAL A 35 13.88 -32.81 12.05
C VAL A 35 14.66 -32.06 13.14
N PHE A 36 15.36 -30.96 12.83
CA PHE A 36 16.13 -30.21 13.83
C PHE A 36 15.42 -28.92 14.27
N ILE A 37 14.97 -28.08 13.34
CA ILE A 37 14.52 -26.71 13.64
C ILE A 37 13.10 -26.67 14.21
N ALA A 38 12.12 -27.26 13.50
CA ALA A 38 10.73 -27.24 13.91
C ALA A 38 10.48 -27.90 15.29
N PRO A 39 11.04 -29.07 15.61
CA PRO A 39 10.92 -29.68 16.94
C PRO A 39 11.97 -29.17 17.95
N ASN A 40 12.87 -28.26 17.54
CA ASN A 40 13.96 -27.71 18.35
C ASN A 40 14.87 -28.81 18.97
N VAL A 41 15.24 -29.81 18.15
CA VAL A 41 16.16 -30.89 18.51
C VAL A 41 17.57 -30.46 18.12
N ARG A 42 18.50 -30.47 19.07
CA ARG A 42 19.91 -30.08 18.80
C ARG A 42 20.76 -31.21 18.24
N VAL A 43 20.58 -32.44 18.74
CA VAL A 43 21.45 -33.57 18.41
C VAL A 43 20.60 -34.80 18.22
N MET A 44 20.95 -35.62 17.23
CA MET A 44 20.23 -36.85 16.90
C MET A 44 21.20 -37.98 16.58
N ALA A 45 20.81 -39.21 16.91
CA ALA A 45 21.59 -40.39 16.57
C ALA A 45 21.59 -40.62 15.05
N ALA A 46 22.69 -41.17 14.54
CA ALA A 46 22.84 -41.45 13.12
C ALA A 46 21.79 -42.43 12.59
N ALA A 47 21.41 -43.43 13.40
CA ALA A 47 20.40 -44.43 13.02
C ALA A 47 19.03 -43.75 12.82
N ASP A 48 18.56 -43.02 13.83
CA ASP A 48 17.28 -42.31 13.80
C ASP A 48 17.22 -41.28 12.64
N LEU A 49 18.31 -40.53 12.44
CA LEU A 49 18.39 -39.54 11.37
C LEU A 49 18.40 -40.21 9.98
N ALA A 50 19.06 -41.34 9.83
CA ALA A 50 19.09 -42.09 8.58
C ALA A 50 17.73 -42.71 8.25
N GLU A 51 17.04 -43.27 9.24
CA GLU A 51 15.67 -43.79 9.09
C GLU A 51 14.71 -42.68 8.65
N ALA A 52 14.71 -41.55 9.36
CA ALA A 52 13.86 -40.41 9.02
C ALA A 52 14.12 -39.84 7.62
N LEU A 53 15.38 -39.90 7.15
CA LEU A 53 15.75 -39.45 5.80
C LEU A 53 15.34 -40.48 4.74
N GLU A 54 15.46 -41.77 5.02
CA GLU A 54 15.03 -42.82 4.08
C GLU A 54 13.52 -42.74 3.84
N ASP A 55 12.72 -42.50 4.88
CA ASP A 55 11.27 -42.28 4.77
C ASP A 55 10.95 -41.06 3.89
N GLU A 56 11.68 -39.95 4.07
CA GLU A 56 11.50 -38.73 3.27
C GLU A 56 11.88 -38.96 1.81
N LEU A 57 13.01 -39.64 1.56
CA LEU A 57 13.47 -39.99 0.22
C LEU A 57 12.49 -40.92 -0.48
N TYR A 58 11.91 -41.89 0.24
CA TYR A 58 10.89 -42.79 -0.27
C TYR A 58 9.65 -42.01 -0.71
N ALA A 59 9.10 -41.16 0.17
CA ALA A 59 7.92 -40.33 -0.15
C ALA A 59 8.16 -39.39 -1.34
N LEU A 60 9.37 -38.82 -1.45
CA LEU A 60 9.72 -37.93 -2.57
C LEU A 60 9.91 -38.69 -3.89
N ARG A 61 10.49 -39.90 -3.87
CA ARG A 61 10.62 -40.76 -5.05
C ARG A 61 9.23 -41.19 -5.56
N GLU A 62 8.30 -41.51 -4.66
CA GLU A 62 6.92 -41.85 -5.03
C GLU A 62 6.20 -40.68 -5.73
N ARG A 63 6.38 -39.45 -5.23
CA ARG A 63 5.70 -38.26 -5.76
C ARG A 63 6.32 -37.67 -7.02
N LEU A 64 7.65 -37.61 -7.10
CA LEU A 64 8.39 -36.91 -8.16
C LEU A 64 8.96 -37.86 -9.22
N GLY A 65 8.96 -39.17 -8.94
CA GLY A 65 9.51 -40.22 -9.80
C GLY A 65 10.80 -40.82 -9.24
N GLU A 66 10.96 -42.14 -9.44
CA GLU A 66 12.03 -42.98 -8.90
C GLU A 66 13.47 -42.54 -9.25
N GLU A 67 13.65 -41.81 -10.35
CA GLU A 67 14.97 -41.38 -10.84
C GLU A 67 15.36 -39.97 -10.32
N THR A 68 14.50 -39.29 -9.54
CA THR A 68 14.72 -37.90 -9.10
C THR A 68 15.86 -37.77 -8.10
N PHE A 69 16.09 -38.79 -7.27
CA PHE A 69 17.15 -38.82 -6.27
C PHE A 69 17.95 -40.11 -6.39
N SER A 70 19.27 -40.01 -6.21
CA SER A 70 20.17 -41.18 -6.23
C SER A 70 19.69 -42.26 -5.25
N ARG A 71 19.74 -43.53 -5.67
CA ARG A 71 19.37 -44.72 -4.86
C ARG A 71 20.40 -45.09 -3.79
N LYS A 72 21.33 -44.21 -3.48
CA LYS A 72 22.30 -44.43 -2.40
C LYS A 72 21.58 -44.39 -1.03
N PRO A 73 22.05 -45.18 -0.04
CA PRO A 73 21.48 -45.20 1.31
C PRO A 73 21.42 -43.82 1.96
N ALA A 74 20.39 -43.57 2.78
CA ALA A 74 20.24 -42.31 3.53
C ALA A 74 21.48 -41.95 4.36
N ILE A 75 22.16 -42.93 4.98
CA ILE A 75 23.37 -42.68 5.77
C ILE A 75 24.52 -42.08 4.93
N ASP A 76 24.59 -42.42 3.64
CA ASP A 76 25.62 -41.87 2.74
C ASP A 76 25.30 -40.42 2.37
N PHE A 77 24.03 -40.05 2.25
CA PHE A 77 23.62 -38.65 2.14
C PHE A 77 24.03 -37.84 3.38
N LEU A 78 23.81 -38.39 4.58
CA LEU A 78 24.18 -37.72 5.83
C LEU A 78 25.70 -37.56 5.98
N ASN A 79 26.47 -38.59 5.62
CA ASN A 79 27.93 -38.53 5.61
C ASN A 79 28.43 -37.49 4.58
N ASP A 80 27.82 -37.43 3.39
CA ASP A 80 28.12 -36.39 2.40
C ASP A 80 27.82 -34.99 2.95
N TRP A 81 26.68 -34.80 3.62
CA TRP A 81 26.30 -33.51 4.21
C TRP A 81 27.23 -33.10 5.36
N ALA A 82 27.81 -34.07 6.08
CA ALA A 82 28.79 -33.83 7.12
C ALA A 82 30.25 -33.76 6.64
N SER A 83 30.50 -34.00 5.35
CA SER A 83 31.85 -33.90 4.76
C SER A 83 32.44 -32.50 4.96
N PRO A 84 33.77 -32.36 5.09
CA PRO A 84 34.42 -31.04 5.20
C PRO A 84 34.14 -30.11 4.03
N GLU A 85 33.86 -30.66 2.85
CA GLU A 85 33.54 -29.87 1.66
C GLU A 85 32.17 -29.20 1.74
N LYS A 86 31.15 -29.91 2.27
CA LYS A 86 29.79 -29.37 2.39
C LYS A 86 29.58 -28.67 3.71
N GLY A 87 30.01 -29.30 4.82
CA GLY A 87 29.94 -28.75 6.17
C GLY A 87 28.52 -28.38 6.60
N TRP A 88 27.50 -29.11 6.13
CA TRP A 88 26.11 -28.81 6.45
C TRP A 88 25.69 -29.39 7.79
N LEU A 89 26.16 -30.62 8.06
CA LEU A 89 26.01 -31.30 9.34
C LEU A 89 27.38 -31.45 10.01
N ARG A 90 27.37 -31.65 11.32
CA ARG A 90 28.54 -32.06 12.09
C ARG A 90 28.32 -33.47 12.62
N LYS A 91 29.18 -34.41 12.23
CA LYS A 91 29.22 -35.76 12.79
C LYS A 91 30.22 -35.83 13.94
N PHE A 92 29.81 -36.35 15.08
CA PHE A 92 30.68 -36.53 16.25
C PHE A 92 30.22 -37.71 17.12
N TYR A 93 31.09 -38.17 18.01
CA TYR A 93 30.78 -39.20 19.00
C TYR A 93 30.67 -38.56 20.38
N ARG A 94 29.62 -38.88 21.13
CA ARG A 94 29.49 -38.44 22.51
C ARG A 94 30.45 -39.24 23.38
N GLN A 95 31.01 -38.59 24.41
CA GLN A 95 31.88 -39.26 25.37
C GLN A 95 31.16 -40.45 26.02
N GLY A 96 31.71 -41.66 25.87
CA GLY A 96 31.13 -42.89 26.41
C GLY A 96 30.07 -43.58 25.53
N SER A 97 29.85 -43.11 24.29
CA SER A 97 29.02 -43.80 23.30
C SER A 97 29.81 -44.08 22.02
N ASP A 98 29.64 -45.28 21.46
CA ASP A 98 30.18 -45.66 20.15
C ASP A 98 29.18 -45.33 19.01
N GLU A 99 28.08 -44.65 19.34
CA GLU A 99 27.07 -44.25 18.38
C GLU A 99 27.38 -42.86 17.80
N PRO A 100 27.46 -42.73 16.46
CA PRO A 100 27.66 -41.43 15.82
C PRO A 100 26.41 -40.57 15.96
N GLN A 101 26.62 -39.30 16.28
CA GLN A 101 25.58 -38.28 16.39
C GLN A 101 25.78 -37.20 15.34
N PHE A 102 24.67 -36.60 14.91
CA PHE A 102 24.65 -35.46 14.00
C PHE A 102 24.05 -34.23 14.67
N ASP A 103 24.63 -33.08 14.36
CA ASP A 103 24.17 -31.75 14.75
C ASP A 103 24.16 -30.83 13.52
N LEU A 104 23.26 -29.85 13.53
CA LEU A 104 23.12 -28.86 12.49
C LEU A 104 24.22 -27.80 12.64
N THR A 105 24.95 -27.48 11.57
CA THR A 105 25.93 -26.39 11.68
C THR A 105 25.23 -25.02 11.71
N PRO A 106 25.80 -24.02 12.40
CA PRO A 106 25.23 -22.66 12.42
C PRO A 106 25.08 -22.03 11.04
N ALA A 107 25.93 -22.43 10.08
CA ALA A 107 25.85 -21.96 8.70
C ALA A 107 24.61 -22.52 7.99
N THR A 108 24.27 -23.79 8.19
CA THR A 108 23.06 -24.43 7.66
C THR A 108 21.81 -23.85 8.31
N GLU A 109 21.82 -23.65 9.63
CA GLU A 109 20.71 -23.02 10.34
C GLU A 109 20.42 -21.61 9.79
N LYS A 110 21.46 -20.81 9.54
CA LYS A 110 21.32 -19.50 8.88
C LYS A 110 20.72 -19.61 7.48
N ALA A 111 21.13 -20.59 6.67
CA ALA A 111 20.58 -20.80 5.34
C ALA A 111 19.09 -21.16 5.38
N ILE A 112 18.71 -22.08 6.28
CA ILE A 112 17.31 -22.51 6.42
C ILE A 112 16.45 -21.38 7.01
N ALA A 113 16.97 -20.65 7.99
CA ALA A 113 16.30 -19.47 8.53
C ALA A 113 16.06 -18.42 7.44
N TRP A 114 17.05 -18.19 6.57
CA TRP A 114 16.88 -17.32 5.40
C TRP A 114 15.83 -17.85 4.41
N LEU A 115 15.81 -19.15 4.11
CA LEU A 115 14.75 -19.74 3.29
C LEU A 115 13.36 -19.55 3.89
N GLY A 116 13.23 -19.63 5.22
CA GLY A 116 12.00 -19.32 5.94
C GLY A 116 11.58 -17.85 5.81
N GLN A 117 12.52 -16.92 5.58
CA GLN A 117 12.21 -15.51 5.30
C GLN A 117 11.72 -15.27 3.87
N LEU A 118 12.00 -16.19 2.93
CA LEU A 118 11.50 -16.09 1.55
C LEU A 118 10.02 -16.44 1.45
N SER A 119 9.47 -17.22 2.39
CA SER A 119 8.05 -17.45 2.51
C SER A 119 7.35 -16.15 2.95
N GLU A 120 6.20 -15.83 2.35
CA GLU A 120 5.47 -14.62 2.67
C GLU A 120 5.19 -14.52 4.17
N ARG A 121 5.69 -13.46 4.80
CA ARG A 121 5.32 -13.14 6.16
C ARG A 121 3.89 -12.59 6.14
N SER A 122 2.99 -13.28 6.80
CA SER A 122 1.59 -12.85 6.92
C SER A 122 1.42 -11.55 7.71
N PHE A 123 2.44 -11.08 8.43
CA PHE A 123 2.34 -9.88 9.26
C PHE A 123 3.68 -9.11 9.35
N VAL A 124 3.65 -7.83 8.99
CA VAL A 124 4.77 -6.89 9.16
C VAL A 124 4.37 -5.87 10.23
N GLY A 125 4.86 -6.06 11.45
CA GLY A 125 4.55 -5.18 12.59
C GLY A 125 5.40 -3.92 12.62
N THR A 126 5.27 -3.02 11.64
CA THR A 126 6.10 -1.80 11.54
C THR A 126 5.97 -0.88 12.77
N GLU A 127 4.77 -0.77 13.32
CA GLU A 127 4.49 0.03 14.53
C GLU A 127 5.18 -0.55 15.77
N SER A 128 5.05 -1.87 16.00
CA SER A 128 5.67 -2.55 17.14
C SER A 128 7.20 -2.44 17.11
N ARG A 129 7.80 -2.54 15.91
CA ARG A 129 9.24 -2.36 15.72
C ARG A 129 9.70 -0.95 16.05
N LEU A 130 8.98 0.08 15.60
CA LEU A 130 9.34 1.46 15.92
C LEU A 130 9.15 1.78 17.41
N LEU A 131 8.09 1.30 18.04
CA LEU A 131 7.90 1.44 19.50
C LEU A 131 9.02 0.73 20.27
N THR A 132 9.47 -0.43 19.79
CA THR A 132 10.61 -1.16 20.38
C THR A 132 11.92 -0.39 20.20
N LEU A 133 12.17 0.18 19.01
CA LEU A 133 13.33 1.05 18.76
C LEU A 133 13.36 2.25 19.72
N PHE A 134 12.21 2.89 19.92
CA PHE A 134 12.07 4.02 20.84
C PHE A 134 12.28 3.60 22.30
N GLY A 135 11.73 2.44 22.67
CA GLY A 135 11.94 1.83 23.98
C GLY A 135 13.41 1.51 24.25
N LEU A 136 14.13 0.95 23.27
CA LEU A 136 15.56 0.67 23.37
C LEU A 136 16.37 1.96 23.54
N LEU A 137 16.09 3.00 22.75
CA LEU A 137 16.76 4.31 22.89
C LEU A 137 16.50 4.94 24.26
N LYS A 138 15.26 4.89 24.78
CA LYS A 138 14.93 5.36 26.13
C LYS A 138 15.66 4.58 27.21
N GLN A 139 15.69 3.26 27.10
CA GLN A 139 16.41 2.41 28.06
C GLN A 139 17.92 2.66 28.05
N MET A 140 18.51 3.00 26.90
CA MET A 140 19.93 3.36 26.79
C MET A 140 20.22 4.76 27.33
N SER A 141 19.36 5.73 27.06
CA SER A 141 19.44 7.10 27.60
C SER A 141 19.29 7.09 29.13
N GLU A 142 18.24 6.44 29.65
CA GLU A 142 17.92 6.41 31.07
C GLU A 142 18.93 5.61 31.91
N GLY A 143 19.60 4.64 31.29
CA GLY A 143 20.68 3.85 31.89
C GLY A 143 22.04 4.54 31.92
N SER A 144 22.18 5.76 31.37
CA SER A 144 23.45 6.50 31.27
C SER A 144 23.35 7.99 31.64
N GLU A 145 22.26 8.42 32.28
CA GLU A 145 21.96 9.84 32.50
C GLU A 145 22.34 10.36 33.90
N ALA A 146 23.10 11.47 33.94
CA ALA A 146 23.70 12.05 35.15
C ALA A 146 23.22 13.48 35.53
N ASP A 147 22.12 14.00 34.95
CA ASP A 147 21.66 15.39 35.17
C ASP A 147 20.26 15.50 35.87
N PRO A 148 20.10 16.21 37.02
CA PRO A 148 18.90 16.11 37.88
C PRO A 148 17.65 16.91 37.50
N ALA A 149 17.75 18.00 36.72
CA ALA A 149 16.64 18.98 36.63
C ALA A 149 15.52 18.63 35.63
N LYS A 150 15.85 17.98 34.51
CA LYS A 150 14.85 17.49 33.53
C LYS A 150 14.22 16.15 33.94
N ARG A 151 14.90 15.42 34.82
CA ARG A 151 14.49 14.16 35.43
C ARG A 151 13.18 14.34 36.25
N LEU A 152 12.95 15.47 36.92
CA LEU A 152 11.91 15.65 37.95
C LEU A 152 10.44 15.41 37.50
N ALA A 153 10.08 15.78 36.26
CA ALA A 153 8.71 15.63 35.76
C ALA A 153 8.42 14.21 35.23
N GLU A 154 9.43 13.52 34.73
CA GLU A 154 9.36 12.10 34.36
C GLU A 154 9.53 11.18 35.59
N LEU A 155 10.26 11.66 36.61
CA LEU A 155 10.49 11.00 37.90
C LEU A 155 9.23 10.78 38.71
N GLN A 156 8.18 11.60 38.58
CA GLN A 156 6.95 11.40 39.35
C GLN A 156 6.14 10.19 38.87
N LYS A 157 6.13 9.92 37.56
CA LYS A 157 5.46 8.75 36.99
C LYS A 157 6.32 7.49 37.13
N ARG A 158 7.64 7.64 37.04
CA ARG A 158 8.60 6.60 37.41
C ARG A 158 8.72 6.35 38.90
N ARG A 159 8.31 7.28 39.78
CA ARG A 159 8.44 7.16 41.24
C ARG A 159 7.74 5.92 41.75
N ASP A 160 6.52 5.68 41.26
CA ASP A 160 5.71 4.57 41.74
C ASP A 160 6.25 3.21 41.24
N GLU A 161 6.85 3.16 40.04
CA GLU A 161 7.59 1.98 39.53
C GLU A 161 8.97 1.81 40.21
N LEU A 162 9.61 2.93 40.55
CA LEU A 162 10.87 2.99 41.27
C LEU A 162 10.70 2.65 42.74
N ASP A 163 9.58 2.90 43.42
CA ASP A 163 9.41 2.50 44.82
C ASP A 163 9.53 0.97 44.98
N ALA A 164 9.05 0.21 43.99
CA ALA A 164 9.24 -1.24 43.90
C ALA A 164 10.69 -1.65 43.58
N GLN A 165 11.42 -0.83 42.82
CA GLN A 165 12.85 -1.05 42.52
C GLN A 165 13.78 -0.51 43.63
N ILE A 166 13.39 0.53 44.36
CA ILE A 166 14.07 1.16 45.50
C ILE A 166 14.08 0.17 46.65
N ALA A 167 13.04 -0.64 46.85
CA ALA A 167 13.10 -1.77 47.76
C ALA A 167 14.19 -2.79 47.40
N ARG A 168 14.51 -2.97 46.11
CA ARG A 168 15.62 -3.83 45.62
C ARG A 168 16.98 -3.13 45.68
N VAL A 169 17.03 -1.83 45.40
CA VAL A 169 18.26 -1.02 45.45
C VAL A 169 18.67 -0.68 46.90
N GLN A 170 17.73 -0.51 47.83
CA GLN A 170 18.00 -0.37 49.27
C GLN A 170 18.57 -1.66 49.87
N ALA A 171 18.35 -2.81 49.22
CA ALA A 171 19.06 -4.06 49.50
C ALA A 171 20.46 -4.12 48.87
N GLY A 172 20.88 -3.08 48.12
CA GLY A 172 22.23 -2.90 47.58
C GLY A 172 22.39 -3.20 46.08
N GLU A 173 21.32 -3.49 45.34
CA GLU A 173 21.42 -3.93 43.93
C GLU A 173 21.10 -2.79 42.94
N VAL A 174 22.11 -2.05 42.49
CA VAL A 174 21.99 -1.14 41.33
C VAL A 174 22.43 -1.88 40.07
N VAL A 175 21.48 -2.23 39.21
CA VAL A 175 21.77 -2.87 37.91
C VAL A 175 22.01 -1.78 36.87
N LEU A 176 23.26 -1.32 36.75
CA LEU A 176 23.70 -0.53 35.60
C LEU A 176 23.85 -1.45 34.39
N LEU A 177 23.58 -0.93 33.20
CA LEU A 177 24.01 -1.60 31.97
C LEU A 177 25.54 -1.53 31.92
N ASP A 178 26.18 -2.68 31.82
CA ASP A 178 27.60 -2.74 31.53
C ASP A 178 27.85 -2.33 30.06
N ASP A 179 29.10 -2.02 29.75
CA ASP A 179 29.51 -1.60 28.40
C ASP A 179 29.11 -2.64 27.33
N THR A 180 29.07 -3.92 27.69
CA THR A 180 28.66 -5.02 26.82
C THR A 180 27.17 -4.96 26.50
N ALA A 181 26.31 -4.82 27.51
CA ALA A 181 24.87 -4.70 27.31
C ALA A 181 24.49 -3.42 26.56
N LEU A 182 25.24 -2.32 26.73
CA LEU A 182 25.04 -1.10 25.96
C LEU A 182 25.37 -1.31 24.48
N LYS A 183 26.50 -1.97 24.17
CA LYS A 183 26.90 -2.31 22.80
C LYS A 183 25.91 -3.27 22.13
N ASP A 184 25.44 -4.28 22.85
CA ASP A 184 24.44 -5.25 22.36
C ASP A 184 23.11 -4.58 22.00
N ARG A 185 22.57 -3.73 22.89
CA ARG A 185 21.35 -2.96 22.63
C ARG A 185 21.50 -2.01 21.45
N PHE A 186 22.65 -1.38 21.30
CA PHE A 186 22.92 -0.52 20.15
C PHE A 186 22.97 -1.31 18.83
N GLN A 187 23.54 -2.52 18.84
CA GLN A 187 23.54 -3.41 17.67
C GLN A 187 22.13 -3.88 17.33
N GLN A 188 21.31 -4.20 18.34
CA GLN A 188 19.91 -4.54 18.16
C GLN A 188 19.12 -3.37 17.54
N PHE A 189 19.35 -2.14 18.02
CA PHE A 189 18.78 -0.93 17.43
C PHE A 189 19.15 -0.80 15.94
N LEU A 190 20.44 -0.97 15.60
CA LEU A 190 20.93 -0.91 14.22
C LEU A 190 20.26 -1.93 13.31
N GLN A 191 20.10 -3.16 13.79
CA GLN A 191 19.44 -4.22 13.04
C GLN A 191 17.98 -3.86 12.76
N LEU A 192 17.22 -3.52 13.81
CA LEU A 192 15.81 -3.14 13.70
C LEU A 192 15.61 -1.91 12.79
N ALA A 193 16.51 -0.93 12.84
CA ALA A 193 16.46 0.27 12.00
C ALA A 193 16.61 -0.03 10.50
N ARG A 194 17.44 -1.02 10.15
CA ARG A 194 17.63 -1.50 8.76
C ARG A 194 16.48 -2.38 8.29
N GLU A 195 15.96 -3.23 9.17
CA GLU A 195 14.78 -4.04 8.90
C GLU A 195 13.57 -3.15 8.57
N LEU A 196 13.36 -2.07 9.32
CA LEU A 196 12.27 -1.12 9.06
C LEU A 196 12.33 -0.49 7.65
N LEU A 197 13.53 -0.19 7.14
CA LEU A 197 13.69 0.29 5.75
C LEU A 197 13.31 -0.78 4.71
N THR A 198 13.53 -2.05 5.04
CA THR A 198 13.17 -3.18 4.19
C THR A 198 11.66 -3.39 4.22
N ASP A 199 11.03 -3.24 5.39
CA ASP A 199 9.58 -3.33 5.58
C ASP A 199 8.83 -2.33 4.67
N PHE A 200 9.34 -1.11 4.48
CA PHE A 200 8.73 -0.15 3.54
C PHE A 200 8.70 -0.66 2.10
N ARG A 201 9.81 -1.24 1.64
CA ARG A 201 9.90 -1.80 0.28
C ARG A 201 8.96 -2.99 0.13
N GLU A 202 8.78 -3.78 1.18
CA GLU A 202 7.84 -4.89 1.20
C GLU A 202 6.39 -4.42 1.11
N VAL A 203 6.01 -3.39 1.88
CA VAL A 203 4.69 -2.75 1.78
C VAL A 203 4.45 -2.22 0.36
N GLU A 204 5.40 -1.51 -0.22
CA GLU A 204 5.32 -1.02 -1.60
C GLU A 204 5.10 -2.16 -2.60
N HIS A 205 5.88 -3.24 -2.47
CA HIS A 205 5.76 -4.41 -3.33
C HIS A 205 4.40 -5.10 -3.18
N ASN A 206 3.88 -5.20 -1.96
CA ASN A 206 2.54 -5.75 -1.68
C ASN A 206 1.44 -4.95 -2.37
N PHE A 207 1.50 -3.61 -2.33
CA PHE A 207 0.56 -2.75 -3.06
C PHE A 207 0.66 -2.92 -4.58
N ARG A 208 1.87 -3.05 -5.15
CA ARG A 208 2.03 -3.32 -6.60
C ARG A 208 1.45 -4.68 -6.99
N ARG A 209 1.62 -5.71 -6.16
CA ARG A 209 1.03 -7.04 -6.39
C ARG A 209 -0.49 -7.02 -6.28
N LEU A 210 -1.03 -6.24 -5.35
CA LEU A 210 -2.48 -6.02 -5.28
C LEU A 210 -2.99 -5.34 -6.54
N ASP A 211 -2.39 -4.23 -6.96
CA ASP A 211 -2.79 -3.49 -8.16
C ASP A 211 -2.81 -4.41 -9.39
N ARG A 212 -1.78 -5.25 -9.55
CA ARG A 212 -1.74 -6.25 -10.62
C ARG A 212 -2.88 -7.27 -10.51
N ARG A 213 -3.11 -7.86 -9.35
CA ARG A 213 -4.21 -8.82 -9.13
C ARG A 213 -5.58 -8.20 -9.41
N VAL A 214 -5.79 -6.96 -8.98
CA VAL A 214 -7.03 -6.21 -9.27
C VAL A 214 -7.20 -6.04 -10.78
N ARG A 215 -6.14 -5.64 -11.50
CA ARG A 215 -6.20 -5.53 -12.97
C ARG A 215 -6.46 -6.86 -13.66
N GLU A 216 -5.78 -7.93 -13.26
CA GLU A 216 -5.99 -9.28 -13.79
C GLU A 216 -7.44 -9.72 -13.58
N ARG A 217 -8.01 -9.47 -12.39
CA ARG A 217 -9.38 -9.84 -12.09
C ARG A 217 -10.41 -8.98 -12.81
N ILE A 218 -10.15 -7.67 -12.98
CA ILE A 218 -10.98 -6.81 -13.83
C ILE A 218 -10.97 -7.32 -15.29
N ALA A 219 -9.82 -7.74 -15.82
CA ALA A 219 -9.70 -8.25 -17.18
C ALA A 219 -10.47 -9.57 -17.40
N LEU A 220 -10.57 -10.41 -16.36
CA LEU A 220 -11.26 -11.71 -16.39
C LEU A 220 -12.72 -11.62 -15.93
N TRP A 221 -13.23 -10.43 -15.59
CA TRP A 221 -14.55 -10.27 -14.97
C TRP A 221 -15.70 -10.26 -15.99
N GLU A 222 -16.68 -11.14 -15.77
CA GLU A 222 -17.88 -11.26 -16.64
C GLU A 222 -19.17 -10.71 -15.99
N GLY A 223 -19.16 -10.41 -14.68
CA GLY A 223 -20.33 -9.96 -13.90
C GLY A 223 -20.64 -8.45 -14.01
N SER A 224 -21.61 -7.94 -13.24
CA SER A 224 -22.03 -6.53 -13.28
C SER A 224 -21.00 -5.57 -12.63
N LYS A 225 -21.03 -4.27 -13.00
CA LYS A 225 -20.14 -3.22 -12.45
C LYS A 225 -20.29 -3.08 -10.93
N GLY A 226 -21.53 -3.20 -10.41
CA GLY A 226 -21.81 -3.10 -8.98
C GLY A 226 -21.15 -4.21 -8.18
N ALA A 227 -21.25 -5.46 -8.64
CA ALA A 227 -20.61 -6.61 -7.99
C ALA A 227 -19.07 -6.53 -8.06
N LEU A 228 -18.51 -6.06 -9.18
CA LEU A 228 -17.07 -5.84 -9.32
C LEU A 228 -16.55 -4.76 -8.38
N LEU A 229 -17.28 -3.64 -8.27
CA LEU A 229 -16.94 -2.56 -7.34
C LEU A 229 -17.07 -3.04 -5.89
N GLU A 230 -18.11 -3.81 -5.56
CA GLU A 230 -18.29 -4.35 -4.21
C GLU A 230 -17.16 -5.34 -3.84
N GLU A 231 -16.75 -6.21 -4.76
CA GLU A 231 -15.65 -7.15 -4.54
C GLU A 231 -14.28 -6.46 -4.48
N ILE A 232 -14.00 -5.49 -5.36
CA ILE A 232 -12.73 -4.76 -5.39
C ILE A 232 -12.64 -3.72 -4.28
N MET A 233 -13.72 -2.97 -3.98
CA MET A 233 -13.72 -2.02 -2.86
C MET A 233 -13.69 -2.76 -1.53
N GLY A 234 -14.35 -3.92 -1.42
CA GLY A 234 -14.21 -4.82 -0.27
C GLY A 234 -12.76 -5.26 -0.04
N GLU A 235 -12.02 -5.61 -1.10
CA GLU A 235 -10.59 -5.95 -0.99
C GLU A 235 -9.66 -4.75 -0.77
N ARG A 236 -10.01 -3.57 -1.31
CA ARG A 236 -9.27 -2.33 -1.08
C ARG A 236 -9.38 -1.87 0.37
N ASP A 237 -10.58 -1.87 0.93
CA ASP A 237 -10.81 -1.60 2.35
C ASP A 237 -10.14 -2.70 3.19
N ALA A 238 -10.18 -3.97 2.77
CA ALA A 238 -9.45 -5.04 3.45
C ALA A 238 -7.92 -4.85 3.48
N ILE A 239 -7.32 -4.06 2.60
CA ILE A 239 -5.86 -3.81 2.58
C ILE A 239 -5.48 -2.49 3.24
N ALA A 240 -6.30 -1.44 3.09
CA ALA A 240 -6.13 -0.22 3.86
C ALA A 240 -6.44 -0.44 5.36
N ASP A 241 -7.39 -1.32 5.67
CA ASP A 241 -7.76 -1.78 7.01
C ASP A 241 -7.09 -3.09 7.40
N SER A 242 -6.24 -3.67 6.54
CA SER A 242 -5.36 -4.77 6.93
C SER A 242 -4.50 -4.34 8.11
N ASP A 243 -4.14 -5.29 8.96
CA ASP A 243 -3.30 -5.01 10.11
C ASP A 243 -1.96 -4.34 9.71
N GLN A 244 -1.48 -4.61 8.49
CA GLN A 244 -0.27 -4.01 7.90
C GLN A 244 -0.51 -2.55 7.48
N GLY A 245 -1.62 -2.27 6.77
CA GLY A 245 -1.98 -0.91 6.35
C GLY A 245 -2.28 0.00 7.54
N ARG A 246 -2.96 -0.52 8.57
CA ARG A 246 -3.22 0.19 9.82
C ARG A 246 -1.94 0.45 10.61
N SER A 247 -1.07 -0.53 10.76
CA SER A 247 0.21 -0.33 11.46
C SER A 247 1.15 0.61 10.71
N PHE A 248 1.15 0.60 9.37
CA PHE A 248 1.92 1.54 8.56
C PHE A 248 1.38 2.97 8.68
N ARG A 249 0.06 3.16 8.71
CA ARG A 249 -0.55 4.49 8.89
C ARG A 249 -0.28 5.05 10.29
N ALA A 250 -0.48 4.25 11.34
CA ALA A 250 -0.16 4.62 12.71
C ALA A 250 1.34 4.97 12.87
N PHE A 251 2.20 4.20 12.21
CA PHE A 251 3.63 4.47 12.12
C PHE A 251 3.94 5.79 11.40
N TRP A 252 3.29 6.07 10.27
CA TRP A 252 3.51 7.28 9.49
C TRP A 252 3.06 8.52 10.26
N ASP A 253 1.89 8.43 10.91
CA ASP A 253 1.36 9.47 11.79
C ASP A 253 2.30 9.72 12.98
N PHE A 254 2.91 8.67 13.52
CA PHE A 254 3.94 8.78 14.53
C PHE A 254 5.18 9.52 14.00
N LEU A 255 5.70 9.14 12.83
CA LEU A 255 6.88 9.76 12.23
C LEU A 255 6.63 11.22 11.87
N MET A 256 5.42 11.60 11.50
CA MET A 256 5.05 12.98 11.17
C MET A 256 4.93 13.90 12.39
N SER A 257 4.97 13.36 13.61
CA SER A 257 4.94 14.15 14.83
C SER A 257 6.28 14.85 15.07
N SER A 258 6.33 16.16 14.87
CA SER A 258 7.52 17.01 15.11
C SER A 258 8.13 16.79 16.50
N ARG A 259 7.28 16.73 17.54
CA ARG A 259 7.72 16.45 18.93
C ARG A 259 8.47 15.12 19.06
N ARG A 260 8.00 14.06 18.40
CA ARG A 260 8.63 12.73 18.48
C ARG A 260 9.92 12.67 17.66
N GLN A 261 10.01 13.40 16.55
CA GLN A 261 11.23 13.55 15.77
C GLN A 261 12.33 14.26 16.58
N GLU A 262 11.98 15.33 17.29
CA GLU A 262 12.90 16.05 18.18
C GLU A 262 13.40 15.15 19.32
N GLU A 263 12.49 14.42 19.97
CA GLU A 263 12.82 13.45 21.03
C GLU A 263 13.75 12.35 20.51
N LEU A 264 13.46 11.78 19.33
CA LEU A 264 14.30 10.76 18.70
C LEU A 264 15.70 11.28 18.39
N THR A 265 15.80 12.51 17.88
CA THR A 265 17.08 13.15 17.54
C THR A 265 17.92 13.37 18.80
N ALA A 266 17.31 13.87 19.87
CA ALA A 266 17.98 14.07 21.15
C ALA A 266 18.49 12.75 21.75
N LEU A 267 17.67 11.69 21.73
CA LEU A 267 18.07 10.36 22.21
C LEU A 267 19.23 9.76 21.38
N LEU A 268 19.19 9.92 20.05
CA LEU A 268 20.27 9.46 19.18
C LEU A 268 21.57 10.21 19.43
N ASP A 269 21.52 11.54 19.57
CA ASP A 269 22.72 12.34 19.87
C ASP A 269 23.31 11.95 21.23
N GLN A 270 22.48 11.73 22.24
CA GLN A 270 22.93 11.26 23.54
C GLN A 270 23.60 9.87 23.45
N VAL A 271 22.92 8.87 22.86
CA VAL A 271 23.43 7.50 22.76
C VAL A 271 24.73 7.42 21.95
N LEU A 272 24.85 8.19 20.86
CA LEU A 272 26.04 8.21 20.02
C LEU A 272 27.24 8.91 20.66
N THR A 273 27.04 9.68 21.73
CA THR A 273 28.14 10.28 22.51
C THR A 273 28.63 9.39 23.64
N LEU A 274 27.93 8.30 23.97
CA LEU A 274 28.36 7.36 25.00
C LEU A 274 29.66 6.65 24.57
N ALA A 275 30.64 6.60 25.47
CA ALA A 275 31.97 6.05 25.18
C ALA A 275 31.93 4.61 24.60
N PRO A 276 31.15 3.66 25.16
CA PRO A 276 31.11 2.29 24.61
C PRO A 276 30.48 2.21 23.22
N VAL A 277 29.59 3.15 22.87
CA VAL A 277 28.97 3.24 21.53
C VAL A 277 29.90 3.93 20.55
N ALA A 278 30.60 4.98 20.97
CA ALA A 278 31.59 5.68 20.14
C ALA A 278 32.75 4.75 19.71
N GLU A 279 33.15 3.79 20.57
CA GLU A 279 34.11 2.74 20.24
C GLU A 279 33.68 1.85 19.06
N LEU A 280 32.37 1.63 18.87
CA LEU A 280 31.83 0.87 17.74
C LEU A 280 31.96 1.62 16.41
N LYS A 281 32.39 2.89 16.43
CA LYS A 281 32.52 3.79 15.27
C LYS A 281 31.27 3.77 14.37
N PRO A 282 30.09 4.11 14.92
CA PRO A 282 28.86 4.16 14.14
C PRO A 282 28.97 5.16 12.99
N GLU A 283 28.30 4.86 11.87
CA GLU A 283 28.29 5.74 10.71
C GLU A 283 27.67 7.10 11.05
N ALA A 284 28.27 8.20 10.57
CA ALA A 284 27.75 9.54 10.82
C ALA A 284 26.30 9.75 10.31
N ARG A 285 25.90 8.99 9.29
CA ARG A 285 24.55 9.01 8.71
C ARG A 285 23.48 8.52 9.70
N LEU A 286 23.85 7.69 10.69
CA LEU A 286 22.90 7.14 11.66
C LEU A 286 22.21 8.19 12.53
N ARG A 287 22.85 9.36 12.72
CA ARG A 287 22.22 10.53 13.38
C ARG A 287 20.96 11.01 12.67
N ARG A 288 20.86 10.74 11.37
CA ARG A 288 19.78 11.19 10.48
C ARG A 288 18.92 10.04 9.96
N VAL A 289 18.99 8.86 10.59
CA VAL A 289 18.27 7.67 10.12
C VAL A 289 16.74 7.90 10.02
N HIS A 290 16.19 8.79 10.86
CA HIS A 290 14.78 9.15 10.82
C HIS A 290 14.38 9.94 9.56
N TYR A 291 15.30 10.70 8.96
CA TYR A 291 15.08 11.33 7.66
C TYR A 291 15.05 10.29 6.53
N ASP A 292 15.94 9.29 6.60
CA ASP A 292 15.93 8.18 5.65
C ASP A 292 14.60 7.40 5.72
N TRP A 293 14.04 7.21 6.93
CA TRP A 293 12.71 6.62 7.12
C TRP A 293 11.58 7.50 6.57
N LEU A 294 11.67 8.82 6.77
CA LEU A 294 10.69 9.77 6.25
C LEU A 294 10.66 9.77 4.72
N GLU A 295 11.83 9.79 4.09
CA GLU A 295 11.96 9.74 2.63
C GLU A 295 11.41 8.43 2.06
N ALA A 296 11.76 7.29 2.68
CA ALA A 296 11.27 5.98 2.26
C ALA A 296 9.74 5.84 2.42
N GLY A 297 9.20 6.32 3.53
CA GLY A 297 7.76 6.32 3.76
C GLY A 297 7.00 7.27 2.83
N GLU A 298 7.58 8.44 2.49
CA GLU A 298 6.96 9.40 1.57
C GLU A 298 6.91 8.82 0.15
N HIS A 299 8.00 8.17 -0.28
CA HIS A 299 8.04 7.47 -1.57
C HIS A 299 6.98 6.37 -1.65
N THR A 300 6.83 5.59 -0.57
CA THR A 300 5.81 4.54 -0.47
C THR A 300 4.40 5.15 -0.56
N GLN A 301 4.11 6.20 0.21
CA GLN A 301 2.82 6.90 0.19
C GLN A 301 2.47 7.48 -1.18
N ARG A 302 3.43 8.15 -1.86
CA ARG A 302 3.20 8.67 -3.22
C ARG A 302 2.89 7.54 -4.21
N THR A 303 3.60 6.42 -4.10
CA THR A 303 3.39 5.24 -4.96
C THR A 303 2.01 4.64 -4.73
N VAL A 304 1.60 4.45 -3.48
CA VAL A 304 0.25 3.97 -3.12
C VAL A 304 -0.84 4.93 -3.62
N ALA A 305 -0.64 6.24 -3.46
CA ALA A 305 -1.58 7.25 -3.94
C ALA A 305 -1.73 7.25 -5.46
N GLN A 306 -0.62 7.14 -6.20
CA GLN A 306 -0.62 7.04 -7.67
C GLN A 306 -1.34 5.78 -8.15
N LEU A 307 -1.04 4.62 -7.56
CA LEU A 307 -1.71 3.36 -7.90
C LEU A 307 -3.23 3.46 -7.63
N SER A 308 -3.61 4.03 -6.49
CA SER A 308 -5.02 4.26 -6.15
C SER A 308 -5.72 5.19 -7.15
N GLN A 309 -5.05 6.25 -7.59
CA GLN A 309 -5.59 7.18 -8.57
C GLN A 309 -5.71 6.53 -9.96
N GLN A 310 -4.73 5.73 -10.37
CA GLN A 310 -4.76 5.00 -11.64
C GLN A 310 -5.90 3.99 -11.67
N LEU A 311 -6.09 3.23 -10.60
CA LEU A 311 -7.20 2.29 -10.47
C LEU A 311 -8.55 3.02 -10.58
N ARG A 312 -8.70 4.14 -9.88
CA ARG A 312 -9.92 4.95 -9.95
C ARG A 312 -10.18 5.46 -11.37
N ARG A 313 -9.17 6.05 -12.02
CA ARG A 313 -9.28 6.53 -13.40
C ARG A 313 -9.64 5.40 -14.36
N PHE A 314 -9.07 4.21 -14.17
CA PHE A 314 -9.37 3.03 -14.98
C PHE A 314 -10.81 2.52 -14.77
N LEU A 315 -11.35 2.61 -13.55
CA LEU A 315 -12.75 2.30 -13.25
C LEU A 315 -13.73 3.38 -13.76
N ASP A 316 -13.25 4.63 -13.86
CA ASP A 316 -14.03 5.78 -14.32
C ASP A 316 -14.04 5.89 -15.86
N ASP A 317 -13.03 5.40 -16.57
CA ASP A 317 -12.96 5.46 -18.04
C ASP A 317 -14.09 4.62 -18.69
N GLN A 318 -15.01 5.31 -19.38
CA GLN A 318 -16.24 4.77 -19.95
C GLN A 318 -16.06 3.76 -21.09
N ALA A 319 -14.84 3.61 -21.62
CA ALA A 319 -14.55 2.72 -22.74
C ALA A 319 -14.87 1.24 -22.46
N TRP A 320 -14.84 0.81 -21.19
CA TRP A 320 -15.20 -0.57 -20.81
C TRP A 320 -16.70 -0.85 -20.91
N LEU A 321 -17.55 0.10 -20.50
CA LEU A 321 -19.01 -0.05 -20.61
C LEU A 321 -19.45 -0.03 -22.07
N GLU A 322 -18.84 0.81 -22.90
CA GLU A 322 -19.09 0.87 -24.34
C GLU A 322 -18.68 -0.45 -25.03
N ASN A 323 -17.47 -0.95 -24.76
CA ASN A 323 -17.00 -2.23 -25.32
C ASN A 323 -17.84 -3.43 -24.85
N ARG A 324 -18.29 -3.44 -23.58
CA ARG A 324 -19.19 -4.47 -23.08
C ARG A 324 -20.55 -4.42 -23.78
N ARG A 325 -21.14 -3.23 -23.92
CA ARG A 325 -22.43 -3.04 -24.61
C ARG A 325 -22.34 -3.52 -26.05
N ILE A 326 -21.24 -3.23 -26.74
CA ILE A 326 -21.00 -3.73 -28.10
C ILE A 326 -20.98 -5.27 -28.12
N MET A 327 -20.26 -5.90 -27.19
CA MET A 327 -20.19 -7.37 -27.13
C MET A 327 -21.52 -8.03 -26.73
N GLU A 328 -22.30 -7.41 -25.84
CA GLU A 328 -23.65 -7.88 -25.48
C GLU A 328 -24.60 -7.77 -26.69
N ILE A 329 -24.55 -6.67 -27.44
CA ILE A 329 -25.31 -6.51 -28.68
C ILE A 329 -24.91 -7.58 -29.70
N LEU A 330 -23.61 -7.81 -29.90
CA LEU A 330 -23.11 -8.84 -30.82
C LEU A 330 -23.57 -10.25 -30.42
N ARG A 331 -23.44 -10.62 -29.14
CA ARG A 331 -23.93 -11.92 -28.64
C ARG A 331 -25.45 -12.04 -28.76
N GLY A 332 -26.20 -10.95 -28.55
CA GLY A 332 -27.64 -10.91 -28.76
C GLY A 332 -28.02 -11.15 -30.23
N ILE A 333 -27.27 -10.54 -31.15
CA ILE A 333 -27.43 -10.76 -32.59
C ILE A 333 -27.09 -12.22 -32.97
N GLU A 334 -25.99 -12.77 -32.47
CA GLU A 334 -25.59 -14.18 -32.71
C GLU A 334 -26.65 -15.16 -32.20
N ALA A 335 -27.14 -14.95 -30.97
CA ALA A 335 -28.20 -15.77 -30.38
C ALA A 335 -29.51 -15.68 -31.18
N GLY A 336 -29.89 -14.48 -31.60
CA GLY A 336 -31.04 -14.26 -32.48
C GLY A 336 -30.88 -14.95 -33.83
N THR A 337 -29.67 -14.90 -34.41
CA THR A 337 -29.36 -15.55 -35.69
C THR A 337 -29.44 -17.07 -35.59
N LEU A 338 -28.92 -17.65 -34.50
CA LEU A 338 -29.01 -19.09 -34.22
C LEU A 338 -30.46 -19.56 -34.04
N ALA A 339 -31.30 -18.77 -33.36
CA ALA A 339 -32.71 -19.10 -33.14
C ALA A 339 -33.53 -19.15 -34.44
N VAL A 340 -33.12 -18.38 -35.45
CA VAL A 340 -33.83 -18.26 -36.73
C VAL A 340 -33.18 -19.12 -37.84
N ARG A 341 -32.07 -19.81 -37.55
CA ARG A 341 -31.31 -20.65 -38.50
C ARG A 341 -32.17 -21.67 -39.26
N ASP A 342 -33.08 -22.33 -38.55
CA ASP A 342 -33.88 -23.44 -39.10
C ASP A 342 -35.16 -22.95 -39.79
N SER A 343 -35.46 -21.64 -39.72
CA SER A 343 -36.60 -21.00 -40.38
C SER A 343 -36.26 -19.54 -40.71
N PRO A 344 -35.39 -19.31 -41.72
CA PRO A 344 -35.03 -17.96 -42.10
C PRO A 344 -36.28 -17.17 -42.53
N PRO A 345 -36.39 -15.90 -42.14
CA PRO A 345 -37.52 -15.06 -42.54
C PRO A 345 -37.46 -14.86 -44.06
N ALA A 346 -38.60 -15.01 -44.73
CA ALA A 346 -38.70 -14.82 -46.16
C ALA A 346 -39.00 -13.35 -46.50
N GLY A 347 -38.26 -12.78 -47.46
CA GLY A 347 -38.42 -11.40 -47.91
C GLY A 347 -37.36 -10.43 -47.37
N GLU A 348 -37.60 -9.13 -47.49
CA GLU A 348 -36.82 -8.08 -46.82
C GLU A 348 -37.09 -8.15 -45.31
N PHE A 349 -36.09 -8.56 -44.54
CA PHE A 349 -36.22 -8.83 -43.11
C PHE A 349 -35.73 -7.67 -42.23
N MET A 350 -34.80 -6.86 -42.74
CA MET A 350 -34.20 -5.77 -42.01
C MET A 350 -33.79 -4.67 -42.98
N ASP A 351 -34.15 -3.44 -42.63
CA ASP A 351 -33.66 -2.25 -43.31
C ASP A 351 -32.49 -1.68 -42.50
N ILE A 352 -31.39 -1.40 -43.17
CA ILE A 352 -30.26 -0.66 -42.61
C ILE A 352 -30.23 0.68 -43.32
N ALA A 353 -30.34 1.77 -42.54
CA ALA A 353 -30.24 3.10 -43.10
C ALA A 353 -28.87 3.29 -43.77
N GLU A 354 -28.87 3.67 -45.04
CA GLU A 354 -27.64 4.10 -45.70
C GLU A 354 -27.13 5.40 -45.05
N PRO A 355 -25.80 5.61 -44.98
CA PRO A 355 -25.25 6.87 -44.49
C PRO A 355 -25.70 8.02 -45.40
N ALA A 356 -26.66 8.80 -44.90
CA ALA A 356 -27.18 10.00 -45.54
C ALA A 356 -26.92 11.23 -44.66
N ALA A 357 -26.81 12.40 -45.29
CA ALA A 357 -26.79 13.66 -44.55
C ALA A 357 -28.22 14.02 -44.16
N ASP A 358 -28.47 14.26 -42.87
CA ASP A 358 -29.74 14.84 -42.42
C ASP A 358 -29.85 16.27 -42.97
N ILE A 359 -30.91 16.53 -43.73
CA ILE A 359 -31.24 17.86 -44.26
C ILE A 359 -32.35 18.43 -43.40
N GLU A 360 -31.98 19.12 -42.32
CA GLU A 360 -32.95 19.87 -41.51
C GLU A 360 -33.28 21.21 -42.18
N LEU A 361 -34.54 21.41 -42.56
CA LEU A 361 -34.99 22.70 -43.07
C LEU A 361 -35.22 23.69 -41.91
N PRO A 362 -34.88 24.98 -42.05
CA PRO A 362 -35.07 25.98 -40.99
C PRO A 362 -36.51 26.11 -40.45
N MET A 363 -37.51 25.67 -41.23
CA MET A 363 -38.93 25.70 -40.88
C MET A 363 -39.43 24.39 -40.21
N GLU A 364 -38.62 23.33 -40.19
CA GLU A 364 -38.95 22.04 -39.54
C GLU A 364 -38.64 22.05 -38.04
N ARG A 365 -37.95 23.09 -37.56
CA ARG A 365 -37.72 23.28 -36.13
C ARG A 365 -39.06 23.57 -35.45
N PRO A 366 -39.52 22.71 -34.52
CA PRO A 366 -40.76 22.98 -33.78
C PRO A 366 -40.62 24.30 -33.01
N LEU A 367 -41.75 25.01 -32.85
CA LEU A 367 -41.79 26.20 -32.00
C LEU A 367 -41.33 25.82 -30.60
N HIS A 368 -40.52 26.71 -30.00
CA HIS A 368 -39.95 26.50 -28.67
C HIS A 368 -41.00 26.00 -27.67
N THR A 369 -40.82 24.77 -27.18
CA THR A 369 -41.70 24.17 -26.18
C THR A 369 -41.12 24.45 -24.79
N PRO A 370 -41.79 25.22 -23.92
CA PRO A 370 -41.27 25.56 -22.61
C PRO A 370 -41.11 24.30 -21.74
N ALA A 371 -39.93 24.12 -21.14
CA ALA A 371 -39.65 23.00 -20.27
C ALA A 371 -40.54 23.05 -19.01
N LEU A 372 -41.29 21.96 -18.76
CA LEU A 372 -42.02 21.75 -17.51
C LEU A 372 -41.01 21.76 -16.35
N LYS A 373 -41.25 22.59 -15.34
CA LYS A 373 -40.48 22.58 -14.08
C LYS A 373 -41.16 21.64 -13.09
N PRO A 374 -40.68 20.38 -12.91
CA PRO A 374 -41.26 19.51 -11.91
C PRO A 374 -40.96 20.06 -10.52
N VAL A 375 -42.00 20.22 -9.70
CA VAL A 375 -41.85 20.44 -8.26
C VAL A 375 -41.66 19.07 -7.63
N ILE A 376 -40.41 18.70 -7.33
CA ILE A 376 -40.11 17.44 -6.66
C ILE A 376 -40.38 17.64 -5.16
N ALA A 377 -41.58 17.27 -4.72
CA ALA A 377 -41.94 17.17 -3.31
C ALA A 377 -42.22 15.69 -3.01
N ASP A 378 -41.35 15.07 -2.20
CA ASP A 378 -41.49 13.73 -1.59
C ASP A 378 -42.27 12.70 -2.43
N ILE A 379 -41.75 12.38 -3.61
CA ILE A 379 -42.28 11.27 -4.42
C ILE A 379 -41.42 10.04 -4.12
N ALA A 380 -42.05 8.99 -3.59
CA ALA A 380 -41.42 7.67 -3.45
C ALA A 380 -41.00 7.14 -4.83
N LEU A 381 -39.70 6.90 -5.00
CA LEU A 381 -39.11 6.38 -6.24
C LEU A 381 -39.69 4.99 -6.55
N GLN A 382 -40.53 4.91 -7.58
CA GLN A 382 -40.95 3.63 -8.15
C GLN A 382 -39.98 3.23 -9.26
N ALA A 383 -39.35 2.07 -9.11
CA ALA A 383 -38.56 1.46 -10.17
C ALA A 383 -39.50 0.91 -11.25
N GLY A 384 -39.63 1.65 -12.35
CA GLY A 384 -40.41 1.26 -13.52
C GLY A 384 -39.72 1.68 -14.80
N ALA A 385 -39.73 0.80 -15.79
CA ALA A 385 -39.25 1.04 -17.14
C ALA A 385 -40.27 1.87 -17.93
N GLU A 386 -40.44 3.14 -17.56
CA GLU A 386 -41.06 4.10 -18.47
C GLU A 386 -40.03 4.55 -19.49
N ASP A 387 -40.42 4.52 -20.77
CA ASP A 387 -39.64 5.01 -21.90
C ASP A 387 -39.66 6.54 -21.86
N ILE A 388 -38.88 7.11 -20.94
CA ILE A 388 -38.70 8.55 -20.79
C ILE A 388 -37.67 8.97 -21.84
N ASP A 389 -38.04 9.94 -22.67
CA ASP A 389 -37.14 10.54 -23.67
C ASP A 389 -35.89 11.13 -22.98
N ALA A 390 -34.81 10.34 -22.98
CA ALA A 390 -33.53 10.70 -22.38
C ALA A 390 -32.85 11.85 -23.15
N ALA A 391 -33.31 12.22 -24.35
CA ALA A 391 -32.77 13.35 -25.10
C ALA A 391 -32.86 14.67 -24.31
N ALA A 392 -33.86 14.82 -23.44
CA ALA A 392 -34.00 15.97 -22.54
C ALA A 392 -32.89 16.07 -21.48
N LEU A 393 -32.28 14.95 -21.06
CA LEU A 393 -31.10 14.92 -20.19
C LEU A 393 -29.82 15.35 -20.93
N TYR A 394 -29.82 15.25 -22.26
CA TYR A 394 -28.70 15.61 -23.13
C TYR A 394 -28.78 17.02 -23.73
N ALA A 395 -29.76 17.84 -23.33
CA ALA A 395 -29.79 19.28 -23.62
C ALA A 395 -28.66 20.00 -22.85
N GLN A 396 -27.42 19.72 -23.23
CA GLN A 396 -26.21 20.24 -22.61
C GLN A 396 -26.09 21.72 -22.91
N VAL A 397 -26.29 22.54 -21.89
CA VAL A 397 -25.80 23.91 -21.89
C VAL A 397 -24.26 23.83 -21.83
N VAL A 398 -23.62 23.91 -23.00
CA VAL A 398 -22.17 23.83 -23.12
C VAL A 398 -21.54 25.11 -22.57
N VAL A 399 -20.96 25.01 -21.37
CA VAL A 399 -20.18 26.10 -20.75
C VAL A 399 -18.73 26.02 -21.25
N ASP A 400 -18.26 27.08 -21.91
CA ASP A 400 -16.85 27.20 -22.29
C ASP A 400 -15.97 27.46 -21.07
N LYS A 401 -15.38 26.39 -20.52
CA LYS A 401 -14.48 26.45 -19.37
C LYS A 401 -13.22 27.28 -19.65
N ALA A 402 -12.71 27.28 -20.88
CA ALA A 402 -11.49 28.00 -21.24
C ALA A 402 -11.71 29.51 -21.20
N ARG A 403 -12.89 29.96 -21.64
CA ARG A 403 -13.32 31.36 -21.53
C ARG A 403 -13.38 31.84 -20.08
N LEU A 404 -14.02 31.07 -19.19
CA LEU A 404 -14.14 31.44 -17.77
C LEU A 404 -12.78 31.44 -17.05
N ALA A 405 -11.92 30.45 -17.32
CA ALA A 405 -10.57 30.42 -16.78
C ALA A 405 -9.72 31.60 -17.28
N GLY A 406 -9.89 32.01 -18.54
CA GLY A 406 -9.25 33.21 -19.09
C GLY A 406 -9.69 34.49 -18.39
N HIS A 407 -10.98 34.59 -18.04
CA HIS A 407 -11.52 35.73 -17.31
C HIS A 407 -10.93 35.85 -15.89
N ILE A 408 -10.84 34.74 -15.15
CA ILE A 408 -10.20 34.71 -13.81
C ILE A 408 -8.73 35.14 -13.90
N ARG A 409 -7.97 34.61 -14.87
CA ARG A 409 -6.55 34.97 -15.06
C ARG A 409 -6.38 36.45 -15.37
N LYS A 410 -7.24 37.02 -16.22
CA LYS A 410 -7.17 38.45 -16.56
C LYS A 410 -7.45 39.32 -15.33
N ALA A 411 -8.43 38.96 -14.51
CA ALA A 411 -8.71 39.69 -13.26
C ALA A 411 -7.54 39.58 -12.26
N LEU A 412 -6.91 38.40 -12.16
CA LEU A 412 -5.74 38.18 -11.30
C LEU A 412 -4.42 38.78 -11.82
N GLN A 413 -4.39 39.25 -13.08
CA GLN A 413 -3.27 40.04 -13.60
C GLN A 413 -3.31 41.48 -13.09
N GLU A 414 -4.50 42.04 -12.92
CA GLU A 414 -4.72 43.41 -12.44
C GLU A 414 -4.80 43.51 -10.91
N ARG A 415 -5.27 42.45 -10.22
CA ARG A 415 -5.46 42.41 -8.77
C ARG A 415 -4.86 41.15 -8.16
N ALA A 416 -4.30 41.26 -6.94
CA ALA A 416 -3.73 40.10 -6.24
C ALA A 416 -4.79 39.10 -5.72
N GLN A 417 -6.01 39.58 -5.51
CA GLN A 417 -7.16 38.80 -5.10
C GLN A 417 -8.42 39.35 -5.78
N VAL A 418 -9.36 38.47 -6.15
CA VAL A 418 -10.66 38.86 -6.71
C VAL A 418 -11.75 37.95 -6.19
N THR A 419 -12.88 38.52 -5.79
CA THR A 419 -14.04 37.73 -5.31
C THR A 419 -14.86 37.19 -6.49
N LEU A 420 -15.53 36.06 -6.30
CA LEU A 420 -16.46 35.52 -7.30
C LEU A 420 -17.56 36.52 -7.64
N ARG A 421 -18.04 37.29 -6.65
CA ARG A 421 -19.00 38.37 -6.87
C ARG A 421 -18.45 39.45 -7.79
N GLU A 422 -17.24 39.97 -7.54
CA GLU A 422 -16.59 40.97 -8.39
C GLU A 422 -16.41 40.46 -9.83
N LEU A 423 -16.09 39.17 -10.01
CA LEU A 423 -16.01 38.56 -11.34
C LEU A 423 -17.37 38.57 -12.04
N THR A 424 -18.45 38.22 -11.34
CA THR A 424 -19.80 38.23 -11.91
C THR A 424 -20.38 39.63 -12.15
N GLU A 425 -19.89 40.64 -11.42
CA GLU A 425 -20.24 42.05 -11.65
C GLU A 425 -19.48 42.64 -12.85
N ALA A 426 -18.22 42.25 -13.04
CA ALA A 426 -17.42 42.66 -14.20
C ALA A 426 -17.88 42.02 -15.52
N GLN A 427 -18.27 40.74 -15.47
CA GLN A 427 -18.86 40.03 -16.60
C GLN A 427 -20.08 39.21 -16.14
N PRO A 428 -21.31 39.65 -16.47
CA PRO A 428 -22.53 38.96 -16.10
C PRO A 428 -22.57 37.52 -16.64
N LEU A 429 -23.16 36.62 -15.86
CA LEU A 429 -23.35 35.21 -16.24
C LEU A 429 -24.33 35.10 -17.42
N GLN A 430 -23.87 34.50 -18.52
CA GLN A 430 -24.64 34.33 -19.76
C GLN A 430 -25.46 33.03 -19.74
N GLN A 431 -24.92 31.97 -19.14
CA GLN A 431 -25.58 30.67 -19.03
C GLN A 431 -26.08 30.38 -17.60
N GLY A 432 -26.09 31.42 -16.75
CA GLY A 432 -26.67 31.37 -15.41
C GLY A 432 -25.97 30.39 -14.46
N LEU A 433 -26.74 29.44 -13.90
CA LEU A 433 -26.24 28.52 -12.86
C LEU A 433 -25.11 27.61 -13.36
N ALA A 434 -25.13 27.20 -14.62
CA ALA A 434 -24.11 26.31 -15.18
C ALA A 434 -22.73 26.98 -15.18
N GLU A 435 -22.64 28.28 -15.50
CA GLU A 435 -21.41 29.05 -15.40
C GLU A 435 -20.98 29.26 -13.95
N LEU A 436 -21.94 29.52 -13.04
CA LEU A 436 -21.63 29.68 -11.62
C LEU A 436 -21.00 28.42 -11.02
N VAL A 437 -21.58 27.24 -11.28
CA VAL A 437 -21.02 25.95 -10.85
C VAL A 437 -19.65 25.71 -11.49
N THR A 438 -19.46 26.13 -12.74
CA THR A 438 -18.16 26.01 -13.42
C THR A 438 -17.09 26.91 -12.77
N TYR A 439 -17.44 28.12 -12.32
CA TYR A 439 -16.51 28.95 -11.55
C TYR A 439 -16.09 28.31 -10.23
N LEU A 440 -17.02 27.65 -9.52
CA LEU A 440 -16.72 26.90 -8.31
C LEU A 440 -15.78 25.72 -8.59
N GLN A 441 -16.05 24.96 -9.64
CA GLN A 441 -15.20 23.85 -10.07
C GLN A 441 -13.79 24.32 -10.43
N LEU A 442 -13.67 25.41 -11.20
CA LEU A 442 -12.36 26.00 -11.54
C LEU A 442 -11.60 26.46 -10.29
N GLY A 443 -12.30 26.93 -9.27
CA GLY A 443 -11.73 27.26 -7.96
C GLY A 443 -11.17 26.06 -7.20
N SER A 444 -11.81 24.89 -7.31
CA SER A 444 -11.29 23.67 -6.66
C SER A 444 -10.16 22.99 -7.43
N GLU A 445 -10.13 23.09 -8.76
CA GLU A 445 -9.23 22.29 -9.61
C GLU A 445 -8.01 23.07 -10.11
N THR A 446 -8.18 24.33 -10.52
CA THR A 446 -7.20 25.04 -11.36
C THR A 446 -6.60 26.28 -10.68
N PHE A 447 -7.35 26.95 -9.82
CA PHE A 447 -6.92 28.19 -9.16
C PHE A 447 -6.82 27.99 -7.64
N ARG A 448 -6.01 28.81 -6.97
CA ARG A 448 -6.03 28.85 -5.51
C ARG A 448 -7.21 29.67 -5.05
N THR A 449 -8.11 29.07 -4.28
CA THR A 449 -9.27 29.77 -3.71
C THR A 449 -9.30 29.69 -2.19
N VAL A 450 -9.63 30.81 -1.57
CA VAL A 450 -9.93 30.91 -0.13
C VAL A 450 -11.44 31.12 -0.01
N VAL A 451 -12.09 30.29 0.79
CA VAL A 451 -13.52 30.40 1.10
C VAL A 451 -13.66 31.02 2.49
N ASP A 452 -14.31 32.17 2.57
CA ASP A 452 -14.71 32.79 3.82
C ASP A 452 -16.16 32.40 4.13
N GLU A 453 -16.31 31.41 5.01
CA GLU A 453 -17.61 30.89 5.45
C GLU A 453 -18.37 31.85 6.40
N GLY A 454 -17.69 32.86 6.96
CA GLY A 454 -18.30 33.86 7.84
C GLY A 454 -19.10 34.93 7.12
N THR A 455 -18.91 35.06 5.80
CA THR A 455 -19.55 36.09 4.97
C THR A 455 -20.31 35.45 3.81
N SER A 456 -21.63 35.67 3.73
CA SER A 456 -22.44 35.21 2.60
C SER A 456 -22.57 36.30 1.53
N GLU A 457 -22.23 35.97 0.29
CA GLU A 457 -22.40 36.83 -0.88
C GLU A 457 -23.59 36.39 -1.73
N ARG A 458 -24.30 37.38 -2.29
CA ARG A 458 -25.46 37.17 -3.17
C ARG A 458 -25.04 37.40 -4.61
N ILE A 459 -25.12 36.35 -5.43
CA ILE A 459 -24.87 36.43 -6.87
C ILE A 459 -26.20 36.34 -7.61
N ALA A 460 -26.48 37.32 -8.46
CA ALA A 460 -27.70 37.41 -9.24
C ALA A 460 -27.39 37.27 -10.73
N TRP A 461 -28.21 36.51 -11.45
CA TRP A 461 -28.16 36.43 -12.90
C TRP A 461 -29.56 36.45 -13.49
N GLU A 462 -29.64 36.87 -14.75
CA GLU A 462 -30.88 36.82 -15.52
C GLU A 462 -30.98 35.45 -16.18
N ALA A 463 -32.12 34.79 -16.00
CA ALA A 463 -32.43 33.57 -16.70
C ALA A 463 -33.69 33.80 -17.55
N PRO A 464 -33.72 33.32 -18.81
CA PRO A 464 -34.94 33.34 -19.58
C PRO A 464 -36.01 32.51 -18.86
N ALA A 465 -37.18 33.10 -18.61
CA ALA A 465 -38.34 32.37 -18.14
C ALA A 465 -39.13 31.79 -19.32
N SER A 466 -39.96 30.80 -19.02
CA SER A 466 -40.89 30.13 -19.95
C SER A 466 -41.80 31.10 -20.73
N ASP A 467 -41.97 32.32 -20.23
CA ASP A 467 -42.95 33.30 -20.69
C ASP A 467 -42.29 34.45 -21.46
N GLY A 468 -40.99 34.35 -21.75
CA GLY A 468 -40.21 35.37 -22.48
C GLY A 468 -39.78 36.59 -21.66
N VAL A 469 -40.20 36.71 -20.40
CA VAL A 469 -39.75 37.76 -19.47
C VAL A 469 -38.47 37.29 -18.74
N PRO A 470 -37.38 38.09 -18.72
CA PRO A 470 -36.18 37.72 -17.98
C PRO A 470 -36.49 37.66 -16.48
N VAL A 471 -36.33 36.48 -15.87
CA VAL A 471 -36.48 36.30 -14.42
C VAL A 471 -35.12 36.37 -13.77
N ARG A 472 -35.00 37.28 -12.81
CA ARG A 472 -33.78 37.44 -12.00
C ARG A 472 -33.72 36.31 -10.97
N LYS A 473 -32.75 35.40 -11.12
CA LYS A 473 -32.45 34.34 -10.16
C LYS A 473 -31.28 34.77 -9.28
N THR A 474 -31.29 34.37 -8.02
CA THR A 474 -30.22 34.70 -7.07
C THR A 474 -29.77 33.50 -6.26
N ALA A 475 -28.46 33.29 -6.14
CA ALA A 475 -27.85 32.31 -5.27
C ALA A 475 -27.14 32.99 -4.10
N HIS A 476 -27.19 32.34 -2.94
CA HIS A 476 -26.44 32.72 -1.75
C HIS A 476 -25.34 31.69 -1.53
N LEU A 477 -24.10 32.16 -1.46
CA LEU A 477 -22.91 31.33 -1.32
C LEU A 477 -21.91 32.00 -0.37
N PRO A 478 -21.07 31.24 0.34
CA PRO A 478 -19.98 31.81 1.12
C PRO A 478 -19.06 32.60 0.20
N ARG A 479 -18.36 33.60 0.75
CA ARG A 479 -17.49 34.47 -0.05
C ARG A 479 -16.31 33.69 -0.59
N ILE A 480 -16.20 33.62 -1.91
CA ILE A 480 -15.14 32.89 -2.61
C ILE A 480 -14.15 33.88 -3.18
N ILE A 481 -12.89 33.75 -2.77
CA ILE A 481 -11.79 34.63 -3.17
C ILE A 481 -10.80 33.82 -4.00
N PHE A 482 -10.61 34.21 -5.24
CA PHE A 482 -9.52 33.71 -6.08
C PHE A 482 -8.26 34.50 -5.75
N VAL A 483 -7.16 33.78 -5.50
CA VAL A 483 -5.85 34.36 -5.19
C VAL A 483 -4.82 33.91 -6.22
N ARG A 484 -3.82 34.77 -6.45
CA ARG A 484 -2.74 34.53 -7.40
C ARG A 484 -1.78 33.43 -6.99
#